data_AF-A0A7V6DD28-F1
#
_entry.id   AF-A0A7V6DD28-F1
#
_cell.length_a   1.000
_cell.length_b   1.000
_cell.length_c   1.000
_cell.angle_alpha   90.00
_cell.angle_beta   90.00
_cell.angle_gamma   90.00
#
_symmetry.space_group_name_H-M   'P 1'
#
loop_
_entity.id
_entity.type
_entity.pdbx_description
1 polymer ?
#
loop_
_entity_poly.entity_id
_entity_poly.type
_entity_poly.pdbx_seq_one_letter_code
_entity_poly.pdbx_strand_id
1 'polypeptide(L)'
;MRYWKLLPVVALLIAVALPLHAQGYDHEGDLKLGYQNGILAILSPEEFTQEPYWLTVQMEPTGLGFFVVDIGLDLAHQHDHDGIIRPQHEHEPMLKQVTLRQLFVTPGLYGVVEGEAEPIFGVGTPGSLTLVYDPNDPEAVHKHIVFSTSQFRPVSLFQFQLVDGIAHDGTPLGNSLVYTIKFEPVPEPATVAILGAGVGMLLLRRRKTS
;
A
#
# COMPACT_ATOMS: atom_id res chain seq x y z
N MET A 1 15.47 29.82 8.48
CA MET A 1 14.25 28.97 8.46
C MET A 1 13.50 29.19 7.16
N ARG A 2 13.45 28.18 6.28
CA ARG A 2 12.36 27.86 5.31
C ARG A 2 12.90 26.93 4.21
N TYR A 3 12.88 25.62 4.46
CA TYR A 3 13.17 24.55 3.48
C TYR A 3 11.89 23.86 2.96
N TRP A 4 10.80 24.60 2.79
CA TRP A 4 9.48 24.02 2.46
C TRP A 4 9.12 24.10 0.97
N LYS A 5 10.04 24.54 0.10
CA LYS A 5 9.76 24.78 -1.32
C LYS A 5 10.29 23.70 -2.28
N LEU A 6 10.78 22.56 -1.76
CA LEU A 6 11.31 21.47 -2.61
C LEU A 6 10.42 20.21 -2.64
N LEU A 7 9.31 20.20 -1.89
CA LEU A 7 8.36 19.07 -1.88
C LEU A 7 7.64 18.79 -3.22
N PRO A 8 7.23 19.77 -4.04
CA PRO A 8 6.39 19.46 -5.21
C PRO A 8 7.16 18.93 -6.43
N VAL A 9 8.50 18.98 -6.43
CA VAL A 9 9.30 18.49 -7.58
C VAL A 9 9.63 16.99 -7.46
N VAL A 10 9.55 16.43 -6.25
CA VAL A 10 9.80 15.00 -6.02
C VAL A 10 8.57 14.14 -6.38
N ALA A 11 7.36 14.66 -6.17
CA ALA A 11 6.10 13.95 -6.50
C ALA A 11 5.95 13.69 -8.01
N LEU A 12 6.41 14.62 -8.86
CA LEU A 12 6.28 14.51 -10.32
C LEU A 12 7.18 13.39 -10.92
N LEU A 13 8.29 13.05 -10.27
CA LEU A 13 9.21 12.01 -10.76
C LEU A 13 8.77 10.59 -10.39
N ILE A 14 7.92 10.44 -9.36
CA ILE A 14 7.36 9.14 -8.95
C ILE A 14 6.28 8.69 -9.96
N ALA A 15 5.46 9.63 -10.47
CA ALA A 15 4.36 9.32 -11.39
C ALA A 15 4.81 8.89 -12.81
N VAL A 16 6.03 9.22 -13.25
CA VAL A 16 6.49 8.98 -14.64
C VAL A 16 7.45 7.79 -14.77
N ALA A 17 8.11 7.37 -13.68
CA ALA A 17 9.13 6.31 -13.72
C ALA A 17 8.58 4.88 -13.53
N LEU A 18 7.31 4.71 -13.13
CA LEU A 18 6.77 3.42 -12.69
C LEU A 18 6.27 2.44 -13.77
N PRO A 19 6.08 2.75 -15.08
CA PRO A 19 5.41 1.78 -15.95
C PRO A 19 6.33 0.74 -16.63
N LEU A 20 7.63 0.65 -16.30
CA LEU A 20 8.57 -0.17 -17.09
C LEU A 20 9.26 -1.35 -16.38
N HIS A 21 9.12 -1.51 -15.06
CA HIS A 21 9.77 -2.63 -14.34
C HIS A 21 8.84 -3.44 -13.42
N ALA A 22 7.55 -3.10 -13.32
CA ALA A 22 6.55 -3.90 -12.60
C ALA A 22 5.92 -5.01 -13.48
N GLN A 23 6.62 -5.50 -14.51
CA GLN A 23 6.16 -6.63 -15.32
C GLN A 23 6.80 -7.92 -14.81
N GLY A 24 6.07 -8.69 -13.97
CA GLY A 24 6.47 -10.09 -13.73
C GLY A 24 6.06 -10.78 -12.43
N TYR A 25 5.28 -10.16 -11.55
CA TYR A 25 4.63 -10.87 -10.44
C TYR A 25 3.12 -10.67 -10.59
N ASP A 26 2.37 -11.77 -10.65
CA ASP A 26 0.91 -11.79 -10.70
C ASP A 26 0.31 -10.82 -9.66
N HIS A 27 -0.78 -10.14 -10.04
CA HIS A 27 -1.59 -9.23 -9.19
C HIS A 27 -2.35 -10.00 -8.10
N GLU A 28 -1.63 -10.73 -7.26
CA GLU A 28 -2.10 -11.52 -6.13
C GLU A 28 -1.93 -10.69 -4.84
N GLY A 29 -2.93 -9.90 -4.43
CA GLY A 29 -2.90 -9.36 -3.05
C GLY A 29 -3.59 -8.03 -2.73
N ASP A 30 -4.58 -7.56 -3.49
CA ASP A 30 -5.35 -6.40 -3.06
C ASP A 30 -5.97 -6.63 -1.68
N LEU A 31 -6.03 -5.58 -0.87
CA LEU A 31 -6.80 -5.61 0.36
C LEU A 31 -8.29 -5.63 0.00
N LYS A 32 -8.95 -6.78 0.20
CA LYS A 32 -10.39 -6.89 0.00
C LYS A 32 -11.12 -6.39 1.23
N LEU A 33 -11.85 -5.30 1.08
CA LEU A 33 -12.56 -4.60 2.15
C LEU A 33 -14.01 -5.05 2.18
N GLY A 34 -14.52 -5.41 3.35
CA GLY A 34 -15.88 -5.88 3.52
C GLY A 34 -16.38 -5.68 4.94
N TYR A 35 -17.25 -6.56 5.41
CA TYR A 35 -17.75 -6.54 6.77
C TYR A 35 -18.18 -7.93 7.23
N GLN A 36 -18.09 -8.15 8.55
CA GLN A 36 -18.53 -9.37 9.22
C GLN A 36 -19.33 -8.96 10.46
N ASN A 37 -20.48 -9.59 10.67
CA ASN A 37 -21.34 -9.34 11.85
C ASN A 37 -21.68 -7.85 12.05
N GLY A 38 -21.89 -7.11 10.95
CA GLY A 38 -22.22 -5.68 10.99
C GLY A 38 -21.04 -4.75 11.31
N ILE A 39 -19.80 -5.26 11.29
CA ILE A 39 -18.58 -4.50 11.57
C ILE A 39 -17.67 -4.57 10.34
N LEU A 40 -17.10 -3.42 9.93
CA LEU A 40 -16.13 -3.36 8.85
C LEU A 40 -14.92 -4.25 9.11
N ALA A 41 -14.43 -4.90 8.05
CA ALA A 41 -13.29 -5.81 8.14
C ALA A 41 -12.48 -5.86 6.83
N ILE A 42 -11.20 -6.17 6.94
CA ILE A 42 -10.41 -6.68 5.81
C ILE A 42 -10.64 -8.18 5.72
N LEU A 43 -10.97 -8.66 4.53
CA LEU A 43 -11.33 -10.03 4.23
C LEU A 43 -10.19 -10.79 3.52
N SER A 44 -9.25 -10.08 2.92
CA SER A 44 -8.05 -10.64 2.29
C SER A 44 -6.95 -9.58 2.26
N PRO A 45 -5.67 -9.96 2.38
CA PRO A 45 -5.15 -11.33 2.54
C PRO A 45 -5.37 -11.89 3.96
N GLU A 46 -5.18 -13.20 4.13
CA GLU A 46 -5.47 -13.95 5.37
C GLU A 46 -4.72 -13.37 6.59
N GLU A 47 -3.53 -12.82 6.39
CA GLU A 47 -2.73 -12.17 7.44
C GLU A 47 -3.46 -11.00 8.12
N PHE A 48 -4.39 -10.35 7.41
CA PHE A 48 -5.25 -9.30 7.96
C PHE A 48 -6.55 -9.80 8.58
N THR A 49 -6.92 -11.07 8.41
CA THR A 49 -8.17 -11.62 8.96
C THR A 49 -8.00 -12.21 10.36
N GLN A 50 -6.76 -12.39 10.83
CA GLN A 50 -6.42 -12.96 12.13
C GLN A 50 -5.42 -12.10 12.91
N GLU A 51 -5.41 -12.23 14.24
CA GLU A 51 -4.42 -11.54 15.08
C GLU A 51 -2.99 -11.89 14.65
N PRO A 52 -2.07 -10.90 14.57
CA PRO A 52 -2.16 -9.54 15.10
C PRO A 52 -2.79 -8.49 14.15
N TYR A 53 -3.43 -8.92 13.07
CA TYR A 53 -4.03 -8.06 12.03
C TYR A 53 -3.00 -7.21 11.30
N TRP A 54 -1.87 -7.83 10.96
CA TRP A 54 -0.73 -7.17 10.34
C TRP A 54 -0.34 -7.84 9.03
N LEU A 55 0.03 -7.04 8.04
CA LEU A 55 0.63 -7.50 6.80
C LEU A 55 2.06 -6.95 6.70
N THR A 56 3.01 -7.81 6.34
CA THR A 56 4.36 -7.37 5.97
C THR A 56 4.46 -7.29 4.46
N VAL A 57 4.87 -6.14 3.97
CA VAL A 57 5.03 -5.83 2.55
C VAL A 57 6.46 -5.38 2.31
N GLN A 58 7.06 -5.88 1.23
CA GLN A 58 8.41 -5.48 0.83
C GLN A 58 8.34 -4.28 -0.11
N MET A 59 9.20 -3.28 0.11
CA MET A 59 9.34 -2.11 -0.75
C MET A 59 10.59 -2.24 -1.62
N GLU A 60 10.42 -1.96 -2.90
CA GLU A 60 11.47 -2.07 -3.90
C GLU A 60 12.25 -0.77 -4.05
N PRO A 61 13.60 -0.81 -4.15
CA PRO A 61 14.39 0.36 -4.45
C PRO A 61 14.23 0.78 -5.91
N THR A 62 13.89 2.05 -6.15
CA THR A 62 13.71 2.63 -7.50
C THR A 62 15.03 2.95 -8.23
N GLY A 63 16.17 2.79 -7.57
CA GLY A 63 17.47 3.28 -8.06
C GLY A 63 17.65 4.81 -7.99
N LEU A 64 16.59 5.57 -7.70
CA LEU A 64 16.59 7.04 -7.57
C LEU A 64 16.70 7.52 -6.12
N GLY A 65 17.02 6.61 -5.18
CA GLY A 65 17.11 6.92 -3.75
C GLY A 65 15.78 6.83 -2.99
N PHE A 66 14.75 6.24 -3.58
CA PHE A 66 13.46 5.97 -2.95
C PHE A 66 13.13 4.48 -2.98
N PHE A 67 12.39 4.03 -1.99
CA PHE A 67 11.73 2.74 -1.95
C PHE A 67 10.24 2.94 -2.20
N VAL A 68 9.63 2.04 -2.96
CA VAL A 68 8.21 2.10 -3.32
C VAL A 68 7.54 0.74 -3.17
N VAL A 69 6.25 0.75 -2.88
CA VAL A 69 5.37 -0.41 -3.08
C VAL A 69 3.98 0.07 -3.43
N ASP A 70 3.29 -0.70 -4.25
CA ASP A 70 1.90 -0.50 -4.60
C ASP A 70 1.01 -1.40 -3.74
N ILE A 71 -0.05 -0.83 -3.18
CA ILE A 71 -1.08 -1.56 -2.43
C ILE A 71 -2.44 -1.29 -3.05
N GLY A 72 -3.03 -2.32 -3.65
CA GLY A 72 -4.40 -2.29 -4.15
C GLY A 72 -5.42 -2.41 -3.02
N LEU A 73 -6.53 -1.71 -3.19
CA LEU A 73 -7.73 -1.77 -2.36
C LEU A 73 -8.90 -2.09 -3.27
N ASP A 74 -9.77 -2.98 -2.81
CA ASP A 74 -10.99 -3.32 -3.53
C ASP A 74 -12.11 -3.67 -2.55
N LEU A 75 -13.36 -3.44 -2.93
CA LEU A 75 -14.50 -3.87 -2.14
C LEU A 75 -14.81 -5.32 -2.48
N ALA A 76 -14.85 -6.18 -1.46
CA ALA A 76 -15.06 -7.60 -1.65
C ALA A 76 -16.40 -7.88 -2.34
N HIS A 77 -16.40 -8.87 -3.23
CA HIS A 77 -17.59 -9.34 -3.93
C HIS A 77 -18.08 -10.69 -3.38
N GLN A 78 -19.27 -11.10 -3.82
CA GLN A 78 -19.98 -12.30 -3.34
C GLN A 78 -19.17 -13.62 -3.43
N HIS A 79 -18.20 -13.71 -4.33
CA HIS A 79 -17.45 -14.94 -4.60
C HIS A 79 -16.11 -15.04 -3.85
N ASP A 80 -15.72 -14.01 -3.11
CA ASP A 80 -14.39 -13.94 -2.51
C ASP A 80 -14.30 -14.66 -1.15
N HIS A 81 -15.43 -15.12 -0.58
CA HIS A 81 -15.48 -15.78 0.74
C HIS A 81 -16.52 -16.91 0.84
N ASP A 82 -16.15 -17.99 1.55
CA ASP A 82 -16.97 -19.16 1.88
C ASP A 82 -18.08 -18.88 2.92
N GLY A 83 -18.92 -17.88 2.67
CA GLY A 83 -20.31 -17.92 3.14
C GLY A 83 -20.81 -16.87 4.13
N ILE A 84 -20.37 -15.61 4.10
CA ILE A 84 -20.97 -14.56 4.95
C ILE A 84 -21.28 -13.27 4.16
N ILE A 85 -22.59 -13.04 4.00
CA ILE A 85 -23.34 -11.87 3.47
C ILE A 85 -23.32 -11.69 1.95
N ARG A 86 -24.52 -11.61 1.36
CA ARG A 86 -24.77 -11.62 -0.09
C ARG A 86 -25.35 -10.27 -0.55
N PRO A 87 -24.73 -9.57 -1.51
CA PRO A 87 -25.41 -8.55 -2.31
C PRO A 87 -26.61 -9.16 -3.05
N GLN A 88 -27.56 -8.34 -3.49
CA GLN A 88 -28.74 -8.84 -4.23
C GLN A 88 -28.39 -9.27 -5.66
N HIS A 89 -27.27 -8.77 -6.21
CA HIS A 89 -26.79 -9.09 -7.55
C HIS A 89 -25.32 -9.54 -7.53
N GLU A 90 -24.98 -10.55 -8.35
CA GLU A 90 -23.67 -11.24 -8.36
C GLU A 90 -22.46 -10.33 -8.70
N HIS A 91 -22.69 -9.11 -9.17
CA HIS A 91 -21.67 -8.14 -9.57
C HIS A 91 -21.57 -6.92 -8.65
N GLU A 92 -22.34 -6.90 -7.55
CA GLU A 92 -22.30 -5.79 -6.60
C GLU A 92 -21.30 -6.08 -5.48
N PRO A 93 -20.51 -5.09 -5.05
CA PRO A 93 -19.64 -5.26 -3.88
C PRO A 93 -20.48 -5.38 -2.60
N MET A 94 -19.88 -5.95 -1.56
CA MET A 94 -20.49 -6.01 -0.23
C MET A 94 -20.76 -4.60 0.35
N LEU A 95 -19.88 -3.66 0.07
CA LEU A 95 -19.89 -2.30 0.60
C LEU A 95 -20.30 -1.31 -0.49
N LYS A 96 -21.15 -0.34 -0.13
CA LYS A 96 -21.41 0.85 -0.94
C LYS A 96 -20.38 1.94 -0.70
N GLN A 97 -19.89 2.03 0.53
CA GLN A 97 -18.91 3.04 0.94
C GLN A 97 -18.06 2.52 2.10
N VAL A 98 -16.80 2.94 2.12
CA VAL A 98 -15.93 2.82 3.29
C VAL A 98 -14.86 3.91 3.27
N THR A 99 -14.43 4.35 4.44
CA THR A 99 -13.29 5.27 4.58
C THR A 99 -12.15 4.59 5.31
N LEU A 100 -10.95 4.61 4.72
CA LEU A 100 -9.71 4.29 5.40
C LEU A 100 -9.26 5.53 6.15
N ARG A 101 -9.06 5.43 7.46
CA ARG A 101 -8.55 6.50 8.31
C ARG A 101 -7.18 6.16 8.85
N GLN A 102 -6.17 6.96 8.51
CA GLN A 102 -4.83 6.89 9.08
C GLN A 102 -4.89 7.18 10.58
N LEU A 103 -4.31 6.28 11.36
CA LEU A 103 -4.08 6.46 12.79
C LEU A 103 -2.60 6.74 13.09
N PHE A 104 -1.70 6.10 12.34
CA PHE A 104 -0.27 6.29 12.46
C PHE A 104 0.41 6.07 11.12
N VAL A 105 1.49 6.82 10.87
CA VAL A 105 2.39 6.61 9.74
C VAL A 105 3.80 6.95 10.18
N THR A 106 4.77 6.10 9.84
CA THR A 106 6.17 6.38 10.12
C THR A 106 6.60 7.69 9.46
N PRO A 107 7.27 8.62 10.18
CA PRO A 107 7.75 9.87 9.57
C PRO A 107 8.66 9.61 8.36
N GLY A 108 8.31 10.20 7.22
CA GLY A 108 9.02 10.03 5.95
C GLY A 108 8.41 9.00 5.01
N LEU A 109 7.40 8.23 5.47
CA LEU A 109 6.55 7.39 4.62
C LEU A 109 5.33 8.19 4.16
N TYR A 110 5.04 8.15 2.86
CA TYR A 110 3.90 8.82 2.23
C TYR A 110 3.15 7.85 1.34
N GLY A 111 1.82 7.94 1.32
CA GLY A 111 0.95 7.20 0.40
C GLY A 111 0.25 8.16 -0.56
N VAL A 112 0.35 7.87 -1.85
CA VAL A 112 -0.28 8.64 -2.94
C VAL A 112 -1.23 7.71 -3.68
N VAL A 113 -2.46 8.14 -3.95
CA VAL A 113 -3.39 7.37 -4.78
C VAL A 113 -2.90 7.41 -6.22
N GLU A 114 -2.90 6.27 -6.90
CA GLU A 114 -2.50 6.21 -8.30
C GLU A 114 -3.32 7.20 -9.15
N GLY A 115 -2.63 7.98 -10.00
CA GLY A 115 -3.24 9.04 -10.80
C GLY A 115 -3.41 10.38 -10.08
N GLU A 116 -3.19 10.45 -8.77
CA GLU A 116 -3.17 11.70 -8.01
C GLU A 116 -1.75 12.26 -7.83
N ALA A 117 -1.65 13.58 -7.66
CA ALA A 117 -0.37 14.27 -7.50
C ALA A 117 0.04 14.47 -6.05
N GLU A 118 -0.93 14.58 -5.13
CA GLU A 118 -0.69 14.94 -3.75
C GLU A 118 -0.80 13.71 -2.83
N PRO A 119 0.04 13.59 -1.80
CA PRO A 119 -0.05 12.49 -0.85
C PRO A 119 -1.28 12.60 0.03
N ILE A 120 -2.03 11.50 0.14
CA ILE A 120 -3.21 11.41 1.00
C ILE A 120 -2.84 10.87 2.39
N PHE A 121 -1.80 10.04 2.48
CA PHE A 121 -1.25 9.49 3.72
C PHE A 121 0.17 9.99 3.97
N GLY A 122 0.50 10.22 5.23
CA GLY A 122 1.75 10.85 5.65
C GLY A 122 1.57 11.81 6.83
N VAL A 123 2.68 12.34 7.32
CA VAL A 123 2.65 13.38 8.36
C VAL A 123 2.24 14.71 7.71
N GLY A 124 1.12 15.29 8.17
CA GLY A 124 0.60 16.56 7.67
C GLY A 124 -0.28 16.46 6.42
N THR A 125 -0.66 15.25 6.01
CA THR A 125 -1.61 14.99 4.92
C THR A 125 -3.05 14.89 5.45
N PRO A 126 -4.09 14.79 4.59
CA PRO A 126 -5.48 14.59 5.03
C PRO A 126 -5.68 13.36 5.92
N GLY A 127 -4.97 12.26 5.64
CA GLY A 127 -4.99 11.05 6.46
C GLY A 127 -6.25 10.20 6.29
N SER A 128 -6.98 10.36 5.19
CA SER A 128 -8.19 9.57 4.93
C SER A 128 -8.43 9.38 3.44
N LEU A 129 -8.87 8.19 3.04
CA LEU A 129 -9.33 7.86 1.68
C LEU A 129 -10.72 7.23 1.75
N THR A 130 -11.69 7.79 1.04
CA THR A 130 -13.05 7.23 0.95
C THR A 130 -13.26 6.57 -0.39
N LEU A 131 -13.71 5.32 -0.37
CA LEU A 131 -14.13 4.56 -1.54
C LEU A 131 -15.66 4.56 -1.58
N VAL A 132 -16.23 4.86 -2.75
CA VAL A 132 -17.68 4.92 -2.97
C VAL A 132 -18.01 4.16 -4.24
N TYR A 133 -18.90 3.18 -4.15
CA TYR A 133 -19.40 2.45 -5.29
C TYR A 133 -20.33 3.32 -6.13
N ASP A 134 -19.99 3.48 -7.42
CA ASP A 134 -20.84 4.11 -8.43
C ASP A 134 -21.27 3.05 -9.45
N PRO A 135 -22.58 2.76 -9.60
CA PRO A 135 -23.08 1.84 -10.62
C PRO A 135 -22.68 2.21 -12.06
N ASN A 136 -22.36 3.47 -12.34
CA ASN A 136 -21.92 3.92 -13.66
C ASN A 136 -20.40 3.80 -13.88
N ASP A 137 -19.65 3.62 -12.79
CA ASP A 137 -18.21 3.36 -12.80
C ASP A 137 -17.86 2.36 -11.68
N PRO A 138 -18.19 1.07 -11.86
CA PRO A 138 -17.98 0.04 -10.84
C PRO A 138 -16.50 -0.11 -10.43
N GLU A 139 -15.57 0.21 -11.32
CA GLU A 139 -14.12 0.14 -11.06
C GLU A 139 -13.64 1.28 -10.15
N ALA A 140 -14.47 2.29 -9.89
CA ALA A 140 -14.09 3.43 -9.04
C ALA A 140 -13.74 3.04 -7.60
N VAL A 141 -14.15 1.85 -7.15
CA VAL A 141 -13.84 1.33 -5.83
C VAL A 141 -12.52 0.56 -5.76
N HIS A 142 -11.94 0.21 -6.91
CA HIS A 142 -10.61 -0.35 -7.02
C HIS A 142 -9.58 0.78 -7.06
N LYS A 143 -8.77 0.90 -6.01
CA LYS A 143 -7.77 1.98 -5.88
C LYS A 143 -6.42 1.44 -5.46
N HIS A 144 -5.40 1.91 -6.14
CA HIS A 144 -4.01 1.66 -5.78
C HIS A 144 -3.44 2.83 -4.99
N ILE A 145 -2.73 2.52 -3.89
CA ILE A 145 -1.96 3.49 -3.12
C ILE A 145 -0.49 3.12 -3.23
N VAL A 146 0.28 4.01 -3.85
CA VAL A 146 1.74 3.90 -3.90
C VAL A 146 2.32 4.48 -2.62
N PHE A 147 2.84 3.61 -1.77
CA PHE A 147 3.62 4.01 -0.61
C PHE A 147 5.08 4.22 -0.99
N SER A 148 5.69 5.30 -0.49
CA SER A 148 7.08 5.64 -0.80
C SER A 148 7.83 6.26 0.38
N THR A 149 9.14 6.02 0.43
CA THR A 149 10.05 6.66 1.41
C THR A 149 11.47 6.78 0.83
N SER A 150 12.15 7.87 1.14
CA SER A 150 13.60 8.05 0.88
C SER A 150 14.49 7.67 2.06
N GLN A 151 13.90 7.37 3.21
CA GLN A 151 14.60 7.10 4.45
C GLN A 151 14.04 5.82 5.06
N PHE A 152 14.42 4.70 4.47
CA PHE A 152 13.97 3.40 4.97
C PHE A 152 14.50 3.18 6.38
N ARG A 153 13.59 3.07 7.35
CA ARG A 153 13.92 2.67 8.72
C ARG A 153 13.80 1.14 8.82
N PRO A 154 14.52 0.48 9.74
CA PRO A 154 14.45 -0.99 9.88
C PRO A 154 13.03 -1.54 9.95
N VAL A 155 12.07 -0.75 10.46
CA VAL A 155 10.64 -1.00 10.30
C VAL A 155 9.95 0.34 10.00
N SER A 156 9.21 0.41 8.89
CA SER A 156 8.26 1.50 8.62
C SER A 156 6.84 0.95 8.72
N LEU A 157 5.92 1.73 9.28
CA LEU A 157 4.57 1.28 9.61
C LEU A 157 3.53 2.26 9.05
N PHE A 158 2.41 1.72 8.62
CA PHE A 158 1.16 2.43 8.41
C PHE A 158 0.07 1.73 9.20
N GLN A 159 -0.60 2.46 10.10
CA GLN A 159 -1.74 1.95 10.85
C GLN A 159 -2.99 2.71 10.45
N PHE A 160 -4.05 1.97 10.20
CA PHE A 160 -5.32 2.53 9.75
C PHE A 160 -6.50 1.75 10.31
N GLN A 161 -7.67 2.37 10.20
CA GLN A 161 -8.95 1.78 10.58
C GLN A 161 -9.96 2.06 9.46
N LEU A 162 -10.84 1.10 9.19
CA LEU A 162 -12.00 1.29 8.33
C LEU A 162 -13.13 1.93 9.16
N VAL A 163 -13.67 3.03 8.66
CA VAL A 163 -14.73 3.82 9.32
C VAL A 163 -15.79 4.27 8.31
N ASP A 164 -16.92 4.76 8.82
CA ASP A 164 -18.00 5.36 8.03
C ASP A 164 -18.50 4.45 6.89
N GLY A 165 -18.60 3.16 7.22
CA GLY A 165 -18.99 2.10 6.30
C GLY A 165 -20.48 2.01 6.08
N ILE A 166 -20.87 1.78 4.82
CA ILE A 166 -22.25 1.56 4.43
C ILE A 166 -22.28 0.28 3.60
N ALA A 167 -23.05 -0.72 4.04
CA ALA A 167 -23.31 -1.92 3.26
C ALA A 167 -24.06 -1.58 1.96
N HIS A 168 -24.01 -2.47 0.97
CA HIS A 168 -24.65 -2.22 -0.32
C HIS A 168 -26.15 -1.86 -0.22
N ASP A 169 -26.85 -2.49 0.73
CA ASP A 169 -28.27 -2.23 1.02
C ASP A 169 -28.55 -0.89 1.74
N GLY A 170 -27.51 -0.11 2.04
CA GLY A 170 -27.60 1.17 2.75
C GLY A 170 -27.46 1.08 4.27
N THR A 171 -27.28 -0.12 4.84
CA THR A 171 -27.13 -0.30 6.28
C THR A 171 -25.81 0.30 6.78
N PRO A 172 -25.82 1.18 7.80
CA PRO A 172 -24.60 1.67 8.43
C PRO A 172 -23.88 0.54 9.21
N LEU A 173 -22.56 0.52 9.13
CA LEU A 173 -21.71 -0.50 9.76
C LEU A 173 -20.87 0.06 10.89
N GLY A 174 -20.49 -0.79 11.85
CA GLY A 174 -19.52 -0.47 12.89
C GLY A 174 -18.10 -0.33 12.34
N ASN A 175 -17.27 0.49 13.00
CA ASN A 175 -15.85 0.66 12.66
C ASN A 175 -15.06 -0.64 12.86
N SER A 176 -14.05 -0.86 12.03
CA SER A 176 -13.18 -2.04 12.16
C SER A 176 -12.26 -1.97 13.37
N LEU A 177 -11.52 -3.05 13.60
CA LEU A 177 -10.27 -3.04 14.38
C LEU A 177 -9.20 -2.17 13.70
N VAL A 178 -8.04 -2.02 14.35
CA VAL A 178 -6.88 -1.32 13.76
C VAL A 178 -5.99 -2.31 13.02
N TYR A 179 -5.72 -2.00 11.76
CA TYR A 179 -4.84 -2.76 10.88
C TYR A 179 -3.46 -2.11 10.82
N THR A 180 -2.40 -2.91 10.63
CA THR A 180 -1.04 -2.38 10.42
C THR A 180 -0.39 -3.01 9.19
N ILE A 181 0.11 -2.17 8.29
CA ILE A 181 1.04 -2.58 7.23
C ILE A 181 2.45 -2.29 7.70
N LYS A 182 3.29 -3.31 7.72
CA LYS A 182 4.73 -3.22 7.96
C LYS A 182 5.44 -3.21 6.64
N PHE A 183 6.23 -2.18 6.42
CA PHE A 183 7.07 -2.05 5.25
C PHE A 183 8.49 -2.45 5.62
N GLU A 184 9.03 -3.39 4.85
CA GLU A 184 10.41 -3.85 4.91
C GLU A 184 11.10 -3.58 3.55
N PRO A 185 12.41 -3.34 3.51
CA PRO A 185 13.09 -3.18 2.22
C PRO A 185 13.34 -4.57 1.65
N VAL A 186 13.14 -4.77 0.35
CA VAL A 186 13.57 -6.02 -0.30
C VAL A 186 15.05 -6.25 0.04
N PRO A 187 15.42 -7.42 0.59
CA PRO A 187 16.81 -7.72 0.88
C PRO A 187 17.63 -7.56 -0.40
N GLU A 188 18.69 -6.74 -0.38
CA GLU A 188 19.60 -6.70 -1.52
C GLU A 188 20.05 -8.13 -1.83
N PRO A 189 19.96 -8.61 -3.09
CA PRO A 189 20.45 -9.93 -3.41
C PRO A 189 21.93 -9.99 -3.00
N ALA A 190 22.28 -10.99 -2.19
CA ALA A 190 23.63 -11.18 -1.64
C ALA A 190 24.75 -11.13 -2.72
N THR A 191 24.38 -11.32 -3.98
CA THR A 191 25.20 -11.16 -5.17
C THR A 191 25.80 -9.76 -5.35
N VAL A 192 25.12 -8.69 -4.96
CA VAL A 192 25.66 -7.30 -5.05
C VAL A 192 26.79 -7.09 -4.03
N ALA A 193 26.65 -7.65 -2.82
CA ALA A 193 27.71 -7.64 -1.82
C ALA A 193 28.95 -8.47 -2.24
N ILE A 194 28.74 -9.59 -2.94
CA ILE A 194 29.85 -10.43 -3.46
C ILE A 194 30.58 -9.74 -4.62
N LEU A 195 29.87 -9.01 -5.49
CA LEU A 195 30.50 -8.24 -6.59
C LEU A 195 31.36 -7.08 -6.05
N GLY A 196 30.96 -6.43 -4.96
CA GLY A 196 31.77 -5.41 -4.29
C GLY A 196 33.08 -5.95 -3.69
N ALA A 197 33.04 -7.14 -3.09
CA ALA A 197 34.23 -7.81 -2.57
C ALA A 197 35.17 -8.32 -3.69
N GLY A 198 34.59 -8.80 -4.81
CA GLY A 198 35.35 -9.31 -5.96
C GLY A 198 36.12 -8.22 -6.72
N VAL A 199 35.53 -7.03 -6.91
CA VAL A 199 36.20 -5.90 -7.58
C VAL A 199 37.28 -5.28 -6.69
N GLY A 200 37.07 -5.23 -5.36
CA GLY A 200 38.07 -4.79 -4.39
C GLY A 200 39.33 -5.66 -4.37
N MET A 201 39.19 -6.99 -4.47
CA MET A 201 40.34 -7.91 -4.55
C MET A 201 41.13 -7.79 -5.86
N LEU A 202 40.47 -7.55 -6.99
CA LEU A 202 41.15 -7.36 -8.28
C LEU A 202 41.96 -6.07 -8.34
N LEU A 203 41.49 -5.00 -7.71
CA LEU A 203 42.22 -3.73 -7.61
C LEU A 203 43.41 -3.80 -6.63
N LEU A 204 43.30 -4.57 -5.54
CA LEU A 204 44.41 -4.80 -4.61
C LEU A 204 45.51 -5.71 -5.21
N ARG A 205 45.16 -6.63 -6.10
CA ARG A 205 46.13 -7.50 -6.77
C ARG A 205 46.97 -6.78 -7.83
N ARG A 206 46.42 -5.72 -8.46
CA ARG A 206 47.16 -4.88 -9.42
C ARG A 206 48.16 -3.91 -8.79
N ARG A 207 48.10 -3.67 -7.48
CA ARG A 207 49.02 -2.77 -6.76
C ARG A 207 50.30 -3.43 -6.24
N LYS A 208 50.42 -4.77 -6.35
CA LYS A 208 51.60 -5.53 -5.90
C LYS A 208 52.54 -5.96 -7.04
N THR A 209 52.27 -5.57 -8.28
CA THR A 209 53.11 -5.90 -9.46
C THR A 209 53.54 -4.65 -10.24
N SER A 210 53.78 -3.53 -9.57
CA SER A 210 54.54 -2.41 -10.11
C SER A 210 55.73 -2.09 -9.21
#